data_AF-A0A413KBF4-F1
#
_entry.id   AF-A0A413KBF4-F1
#
_cell.length_a   1.000
_cell.length_b   1.000
_cell.length_c   1.000
_cell.angle_alpha   90.00
_cell.angle_beta   90.00
_cell.angle_gamma   90.00
#
_symmetry.space_group_name_H-M   'P 1'
#
loop_
_entity.id
_entity.type
_entity.pdbx_description
1 polymer ?
#
loop_
_entity_poly.entity_id
_entity_poly.type
_entity_poly.pdbx_seq_one_letter_code
_entity_poly.pdbx_strand_id
1 'polypeptide(L)'
;MNARLHHNGRSQGCVGIDIGGTKIEGVLLDAADRVIDVCRMPSHSGESNVVTDIVRVARILSNEALPIGIGIPGQVNCATGQVSNVVNLDIETLELGERVSAIMHAPVHVENDVNAAAVGAAEFVEQVDGNATVVFLNFGTGLAAGLVRGGQAEHGYSGSIGEIGHLPIDPNGFECPCGQRGCLETVASGGAVAKLWPSANPPMPDLIRKARQGDGHANDVLTMVAHAMGDTIQIVAQAYDPQRIIIGGGMAKTGDALIEVIQAELSRRAEGCRFLTTLDIASNIRIAAMDQPIGAIGAALAAKRAQPQS
;
A
#
# COMPACT_ATOMS: atom_id res chain seq x y z
N MET A 1 -10.92 39.27 30.37
CA MET A 1 -11.89 38.22 30.70
C MET A 1 -12.03 37.34 29.47
N ASN A 2 -11.21 36.28 29.38
CA ASN A 2 -11.25 35.35 28.26
C ASN A 2 -12.03 34.11 28.69
N ALA A 3 -13.19 33.92 28.08
CA ALA A 3 -14.01 32.74 28.25
C ALA A 3 -13.26 31.53 27.66
N ARG A 4 -13.04 30.53 28.53
CA ARG A 4 -12.58 29.20 28.16
C ARG A 4 -13.62 28.57 27.24
N LEU A 5 -13.26 28.39 25.97
CA LEU A 5 -13.98 27.48 25.09
C LEU A 5 -13.53 26.06 25.44
N HIS A 6 -14.47 25.29 25.96
CA HIS A 6 -14.34 23.87 26.22
C HIS A 6 -13.92 23.13 24.94
N HIS A 7 -12.71 22.56 24.93
CA HIS A 7 -12.26 21.57 23.94
C HIS A 7 -12.86 20.22 24.33
N ASN A 8 -13.97 19.85 23.67
CA ASN A 8 -14.48 18.48 23.72
C ASN A 8 -13.81 17.65 22.60
N GLY A 9 -12.98 16.67 22.97
CA GLY A 9 -12.99 15.34 22.32
C GLY A 9 -11.86 14.90 21.36
N ARG A 10 -10.93 15.75 20.91
CA ARG A 10 -9.75 15.29 20.12
C ARG A 10 -8.50 16.10 20.50
N SER A 11 -7.82 15.71 21.58
CA SER A 11 -6.73 16.50 22.17
C SER A 11 -5.33 15.89 22.09
N GLN A 12 -5.09 14.84 21.31
CA GLN A 12 -3.73 14.31 21.11
C GLN A 12 -3.50 13.91 19.64
N GLY A 13 -2.28 14.18 19.17
CA GLY A 13 -1.77 13.70 17.88
C GLY A 13 -1.59 12.18 17.87
N CYS A 14 -1.01 11.63 16.82
CA CYS A 14 -0.68 10.20 16.78
C CYS A 14 0.66 9.96 16.08
N VAL A 15 1.29 8.85 16.41
CA VAL A 15 2.47 8.36 15.72
C VAL A 15 2.05 7.28 14.74
N GLY A 16 2.49 7.38 13.49
CA GLY A 16 2.31 6.35 12.48
C GLY A 16 3.65 5.80 12.06
N ILE A 17 3.77 4.49 11.89
CA ILE A 17 5.03 3.81 11.58
C ILE A 17 4.78 2.80 10.47
N ASP A 18 5.54 2.86 9.40
CA ASP A 18 5.62 1.87 8.33
C ASP A 18 6.96 1.15 8.44
N ILE A 19 6.94 -0.16 8.70
CA ILE A 19 8.14 -0.98 8.81
C ILE A 19 8.17 -2.01 7.67
N GLY A 20 9.21 -1.92 6.83
CA GLY A 20 9.54 -2.94 5.84
C GLY A 20 10.82 -3.69 6.21
N GLY A 21 11.25 -4.62 5.35
CA GLY A 21 12.44 -5.45 5.58
C GLY A 21 13.80 -4.73 5.58
N THR A 22 13.87 -3.49 5.11
CA THR A 22 15.14 -2.73 5.03
C THR A 22 15.08 -1.32 5.61
N LYS A 23 13.89 -0.73 5.70
CA LYS A 23 13.68 0.59 6.26
C LYS A 23 12.46 0.59 7.17
N ILE A 24 12.50 1.46 8.17
CA ILE A 24 11.35 1.88 8.96
C ILE A 24 11.20 3.39 8.82
N GLU A 25 9.96 3.83 8.66
CA GLU A 25 9.59 5.21 8.43
C GLU A 25 8.44 5.55 9.37
N GLY A 26 8.57 6.64 10.14
CA GLY A 26 7.55 7.08 11.05
C GLY A 26 7.17 8.54 10.84
N VAL A 27 5.96 8.89 11.24
CA VAL A 27 5.41 10.24 11.18
C VAL A 27 4.75 10.60 12.51
N LEU A 28 4.86 11.86 12.91
CA LEU A 28 4.04 12.44 13.96
C LEU A 28 2.94 13.28 13.29
N LEU A 29 1.67 12.94 13.53
CA LEU A 29 0.52 13.74 13.11
C LEU A 29 -0.02 14.58 14.26
N ASP A 30 -0.50 15.79 13.95
CA ASP A 30 -1.26 16.61 14.90
C ASP A 30 -2.74 16.18 14.99
N ALA A 31 -3.52 16.89 15.81
CA ALA A 31 -4.95 16.62 15.98
C ALA A 31 -5.77 16.81 14.68
N ALA A 32 -5.27 17.62 13.75
CA ALA A 32 -5.86 17.91 12.44
C ALA A 32 -5.25 17.06 11.31
N ASP A 33 -4.57 15.95 11.66
CA ASP A 33 -3.97 14.98 10.73
C ASP A 33 -2.83 15.55 9.87
N ARG A 34 -2.23 16.67 10.29
CA ARG A 34 -1.08 17.27 9.58
C ARG A 34 0.22 16.67 10.09
N VAL A 35 1.13 16.36 9.16
CA VAL A 35 2.48 15.87 9.49
C VAL A 35 3.27 16.98 10.18
N ILE A 36 3.70 16.72 11.42
CA ILE A 36 4.56 17.59 12.22
C ILE A 36 6.03 17.23 11.98
N ASP A 37 6.34 15.93 12.00
CA ASP A 37 7.71 15.42 11.91
C ASP A 37 7.75 14.04 11.24
N VAL A 38 8.90 13.70 10.66
CA VAL A 38 9.15 12.44 9.95
C VAL A 38 10.50 11.87 10.37
N CYS A 39 10.53 10.59 10.72
CA CYS A 39 11.74 9.85 11.06
C CYS A 39 11.94 8.69 10.08
N ARG A 40 13.16 8.51 9.58
CA ARG A 40 13.53 7.36 8.73
C ARG A 40 14.81 6.73 9.25
N MET A 41 14.84 5.41 9.34
CA MET A 41 16.03 4.67 9.72
C MET A 41 16.04 3.25 9.12
N PRO A 42 17.20 2.56 9.10
CA PRO A 42 17.24 1.15 8.72
C PRO A 42 16.40 0.31 9.69
N SER A 43 15.75 -0.73 9.17
CA SER A 43 15.08 -1.75 9.98
C SER A 43 15.90 -3.04 10.02
N HIS A 44 15.69 -3.82 11.07
CA HIS A 44 16.39 -5.09 11.28
C HIS A 44 15.39 -6.23 11.49
N SER A 45 15.66 -7.37 10.84
CA SER A 45 14.84 -8.60 10.95
C SER A 45 14.96 -9.24 12.34
N GLY A 46 13.95 -10.04 12.69
CA GLY A 46 13.79 -10.71 13.97
C GLY A 46 12.85 -9.95 14.91
N GLU A 47 11.99 -10.69 15.62
CA GLU A 47 10.93 -10.14 16.47
C GLU A 47 11.41 -9.02 17.42
N SER A 48 12.49 -9.28 18.17
CA SER A 48 13.03 -8.33 19.16
C SER A 48 13.55 -7.04 18.50
N ASN A 49 14.13 -7.16 17.31
CA ASN A 49 14.67 -6.04 16.56
C ASN A 49 13.53 -5.17 16.02
N VAL A 50 12.50 -5.79 15.45
CA VAL A 50 11.31 -5.09 14.96
C VAL A 50 10.65 -4.27 16.08
N VAL A 51 10.43 -4.86 17.25
CA VAL A 51 9.87 -4.14 18.42
C VAL A 51 10.79 -2.99 18.84
N THR A 52 12.11 -3.23 18.87
CA THR A 52 13.10 -2.21 19.27
C THR A 52 13.13 -1.04 18.31
N ASP A 53 13.13 -1.30 17.00
CA ASP A 53 13.15 -0.27 15.96
C ASP A 53 11.88 0.58 16.00
N ILE A 54 10.70 -0.05 16.15
CA ILE A 54 9.41 0.63 16.31
C ILE A 54 9.40 1.54 17.54
N VAL A 55 9.78 1.01 18.71
CA VAL A 55 9.85 1.79 19.96
C VAL A 55 10.81 2.96 19.83
N ARG A 56 11.95 2.74 19.16
CA ARG A 56 12.96 3.79 18.93
C ARG A 56 12.41 4.91 18.04
N VAL A 57 11.79 4.58 16.90
CA VAL A 57 11.15 5.56 16.02
C VAL A 57 10.06 6.33 16.76
N ALA A 58 9.19 5.64 17.49
CA ALA A 58 8.12 6.27 18.25
C ALA A 58 8.65 7.30 19.26
N ARG A 59 9.70 6.95 20.02
CA ARG A 59 10.35 7.84 21.00
C ARG A 59 11.08 9.02 20.37
N ILE A 60 11.65 8.84 19.17
CA ILE A 60 12.26 9.95 18.42
C ILE A 60 11.18 10.97 18.03
N LEU A 61 10.03 10.50 17.58
CA LEU A 61 8.94 11.36 17.11
C LEU A 61 8.20 12.03 18.27
N SER A 62 8.00 11.33 19.39
CA SER A 62 7.33 11.91 20.57
C SER A 62 7.77 11.23 21.87
N ASN A 63 7.96 12.05 22.91
CA ASN A 63 8.16 11.58 24.29
C ASN A 63 6.83 11.38 25.05
N GLU A 64 5.71 11.77 24.44
CA GLU A 64 4.38 11.57 25.02
C GLU A 64 3.81 10.20 24.65
N ALA A 65 2.96 9.65 25.51
CA ALA A 65 2.24 8.41 25.27
C ALA A 65 1.06 8.66 24.29
N LEU A 66 1.40 8.89 23.01
CA LEU A 66 0.44 9.09 21.94
C LEU A 66 0.00 7.74 21.35
N PRO A 67 -1.23 7.64 20.79
CA PRO A 67 -1.64 6.48 20.01
C PRO A 67 -0.65 6.18 18.88
N ILE A 68 -0.34 4.90 18.68
CA ILE A 68 0.63 4.43 17.68
C ILE A 68 -0.07 3.52 16.66
N GLY A 69 0.06 3.86 15.38
CA GLY A 69 -0.28 2.98 14.28
C GLY A 69 0.95 2.37 13.66
N ILE A 70 0.91 1.07 13.36
CA ILE A 70 2.01 0.32 12.76
C ILE A 70 1.52 -0.40 11.51
N GLY A 71 2.00 0.02 10.34
CA GLY A 71 1.93 -0.71 9.08
C GLY A 71 3.08 -1.70 8.99
N ILE A 72 2.78 -2.99 8.79
CA ILE A 72 3.77 -4.06 8.69
C ILE A 72 3.35 -5.06 7.61
N PRO A 73 4.29 -5.60 6.80
CA PRO A 73 3.97 -6.67 5.86
C PRO A 73 3.54 -7.94 6.60
N GLY A 74 2.85 -8.83 5.89
CA GLY A 74 2.35 -10.09 6.43
C GLY A 74 0.86 -10.04 6.78
N GLN A 75 0.40 -11.11 7.42
CA GLN A 75 -1.00 -11.28 7.82
C GLN A 75 -1.22 -10.63 9.19
N VAL A 76 -2.14 -9.67 9.27
CA VAL A 76 -2.40 -8.91 10.49
C VAL A 76 -3.81 -9.21 11.00
N ASN A 77 -3.89 -9.67 12.25
CA ASN A 77 -5.15 -9.68 12.98
C ASN A 77 -5.33 -8.32 13.66
N CYS A 78 -6.06 -7.41 12.99
CA CYS A 78 -6.26 -6.04 13.47
C CYS A 78 -7.00 -5.95 14.81
N ALA A 79 -7.74 -7.00 15.21
CA ALA A 79 -8.45 -7.03 16.49
C ALA A 79 -7.52 -7.32 17.67
N THR A 80 -6.45 -8.10 17.47
CA THR A 80 -5.48 -8.46 18.53
C THR A 80 -4.15 -7.71 18.40
N GLY A 81 -3.83 -7.19 17.22
CA GLY A 81 -2.51 -6.65 16.91
C GLY A 81 -1.43 -7.72 16.70
N GLN A 82 -1.85 -8.99 16.51
CA GLN A 82 -0.96 -10.08 16.15
C GLN A 82 -0.61 -9.99 14.66
N VAL A 83 0.66 -10.23 14.33
CA VAL A 83 1.14 -10.37 12.96
C VAL A 83 1.73 -11.75 12.75
N SER A 84 1.54 -12.33 11.57
CA SER A 84 2.13 -13.60 11.16
C SER A 84 2.65 -13.58 9.72
N ASN A 85 3.53 -14.54 9.39
CA ASN A 85 4.08 -14.75 8.05
C ASN A 85 4.82 -13.54 7.45
N VAL A 86 5.65 -12.86 8.24
CA VAL A 86 6.44 -11.71 7.78
C VAL A 86 7.81 -12.17 7.28
N VAL A 87 7.83 -12.71 6.06
CA VAL A 87 9.01 -13.36 5.48
C VAL A 87 10.23 -12.43 5.42
N ASN A 88 10.04 -11.17 5.06
CA ASN A 88 11.12 -10.19 4.93
C ASN A 88 11.67 -9.68 6.27
N LEU A 89 10.98 -9.94 7.38
CA LEU A 89 11.42 -9.57 8.73
C LEU A 89 11.72 -10.80 9.61
N ASP A 90 11.69 -12.01 9.05
CA ASP A 90 11.96 -13.26 9.79
C ASP A 90 11.06 -13.42 11.03
N ILE A 91 9.76 -13.21 10.84
CA ILE A 91 8.73 -13.35 11.89
C ILE A 91 7.69 -14.37 11.44
N GLU A 92 7.55 -15.45 12.19
CA GLU A 92 6.48 -16.43 11.99
C GLU A 92 5.17 -15.93 12.62
N THR A 93 5.20 -15.54 13.90
CA THR A 93 4.06 -14.96 14.62
C THR A 93 4.56 -14.06 15.74
N LEU A 94 3.96 -12.88 15.92
CA LEU A 94 4.33 -11.90 16.93
C LEU A 94 3.12 -11.12 17.43
N GLU A 95 2.93 -11.06 18.74
CA GLU A 95 1.98 -10.17 19.41
C GLU A 95 2.51 -8.73 19.42
N LEU A 96 2.62 -8.14 18.23
CA LEU A 96 3.33 -6.87 18.04
C LEU A 96 2.63 -5.72 18.77
N GLY A 97 1.30 -5.64 18.63
CA GLY A 97 0.50 -4.60 19.27
C GLY A 97 0.66 -4.61 20.80
N GLU A 98 0.54 -5.78 21.42
CA GLU A 98 0.68 -5.94 22.87
C GLU A 98 2.08 -5.57 23.35
N ARG A 99 3.13 -6.09 22.69
CA ARG A 99 4.52 -5.84 23.09
C ARG A 99 4.89 -4.36 23.01
N VAL A 100 4.52 -3.68 21.92
CA VAL A 100 4.81 -2.25 21.76
C VAL A 100 3.99 -1.42 22.74
N SER A 101 2.71 -1.77 22.93
CA SER A 101 1.82 -1.11 23.90
C SER A 101 2.37 -1.18 25.33
N ALA A 102 2.87 -2.34 25.75
CA ALA A 102 3.46 -2.54 27.07
C ALA A 102 4.70 -1.66 27.31
N ILE A 103 5.53 -1.42 26.28
CA ILE A 103 6.77 -0.63 26.38
C ILE A 103 6.50 0.87 26.27
N MET A 104 5.55 1.27 25.42
CA MET A 104 5.23 2.67 25.15
C MET A 104 4.15 3.24 26.07
N HIS A 105 3.44 2.37 26.81
CA HIS A 105 2.29 2.73 27.64
C HIS A 105 1.23 3.53 26.87
N ALA A 106 0.99 3.12 25.61
CA ALA A 106 0.10 3.81 24.69
C ALA A 106 -0.73 2.80 23.87
N PRO A 107 -1.95 3.17 23.41
CA PRO A 107 -2.72 2.34 22.50
C PRO A 107 -1.96 2.10 21.20
N VAL A 108 -1.89 0.84 20.77
CA VAL A 108 -1.26 0.43 19.51
C VAL A 108 -2.27 -0.25 18.62
N HIS A 109 -2.33 0.18 17.36
CA HIS A 109 -3.05 -0.50 16.30
C HIS A 109 -2.05 -0.99 15.26
N VAL A 110 -2.19 -2.25 14.86
CA VAL A 110 -1.34 -2.86 13.82
C VAL A 110 -2.22 -3.09 12.59
N GLU A 111 -1.71 -2.70 11.44
CA GLU A 111 -2.36 -2.78 10.14
C GLU A 111 -1.38 -3.39 9.13
N ASN A 112 -1.93 -4.04 8.08
CA ASN A 112 -1.13 -4.46 6.95
C ASN A 112 -0.53 -3.23 6.23
N ASP A 113 0.73 -3.31 5.79
CA ASP A 113 1.45 -2.20 5.16
C ASP A 113 0.74 -1.64 3.92
N VAL A 114 0.16 -2.48 3.07
CA VAL A 114 -0.58 -2.08 1.86
C VAL A 114 -1.91 -1.43 2.22
N ASN A 115 -2.63 -1.96 3.22
CA ASN A 115 -3.85 -1.34 3.74
C ASN A 115 -3.57 0.04 4.35
N ALA A 116 -2.51 0.15 5.15
CA ALA A 116 -2.06 1.41 5.71
C ALA A 116 -1.71 2.40 4.58
N ALA A 117 -0.90 1.98 3.60
CA ALA A 117 -0.57 2.81 2.45
C ALA A 117 -1.82 3.24 1.66
N ALA A 118 -2.83 2.38 1.55
CA ALA A 118 -4.09 2.72 0.88
C ALA A 118 -4.85 3.82 1.62
N VAL A 119 -4.98 3.71 2.94
CA VAL A 119 -5.61 4.73 3.80
C VAL A 119 -4.87 6.06 3.66
N GLY A 120 -3.54 6.04 3.75
CA GLY A 120 -2.74 7.26 3.63
C GLY A 120 -2.78 7.87 2.23
N ALA A 121 -2.75 7.05 1.18
CA ALA A 121 -2.81 7.52 -0.20
C ALA A 121 -4.17 8.16 -0.54
N ALA A 122 -5.27 7.65 0.03
CA ALA A 122 -6.60 8.19 -0.19
C ALA A 122 -6.74 9.65 0.27
N GLU A 123 -5.99 10.07 1.29
CA GLU A 123 -6.00 11.46 1.80
C GLU A 123 -5.39 12.47 0.81
N PHE A 124 -4.57 12.00 -0.14
CA PHE A 124 -3.94 12.85 -1.16
C PHE A 124 -4.69 12.89 -2.48
N VAL A 125 -5.82 12.18 -2.59
CA VAL A 125 -6.63 12.19 -3.82
C VAL A 125 -7.76 13.18 -3.69
N GLU A 126 -7.81 14.11 -4.65
CA GLU A 126 -8.85 15.13 -4.70
C GLU A 126 -10.22 14.52 -5.05
N GLN A 127 -11.27 15.14 -4.49
CA GLN A 127 -12.67 14.88 -4.84
C GLN A 127 -13.09 13.43 -4.61
N VAL A 128 -12.68 12.85 -3.46
CA VAL A 128 -13.18 11.56 -3.00
C VAL A 128 -14.43 11.78 -2.16
N ASP A 129 -15.57 11.22 -2.59
CA ASP A 129 -16.78 11.28 -1.78
C ASP A 129 -16.61 10.44 -0.51
N GLY A 130 -17.16 10.88 0.62
CA GLY A 130 -16.93 10.23 1.91
C GLY A 130 -17.31 8.74 1.97
N ASN A 131 -18.22 8.29 1.11
CA ASN A 131 -18.62 6.87 1.01
C ASN A 131 -18.08 6.17 -0.24
N ALA A 132 -17.26 6.84 -1.05
CA ALA A 132 -16.70 6.24 -2.24
C ALA A 132 -15.68 5.15 -1.90
N THR A 133 -15.61 4.17 -2.79
CA THR A 133 -14.56 3.16 -2.77
C THR A 133 -13.31 3.74 -3.43
N VAL A 134 -12.17 3.65 -2.75
CA VAL A 134 -10.84 3.92 -3.30
C VAL A 134 -10.04 2.64 -3.23
N VAL A 135 -9.37 2.29 -4.33
CA VAL A 135 -8.47 1.13 -4.36
C VAL A 135 -7.06 1.60 -4.58
N PHE A 136 -6.14 1.19 -3.71
CA PHE A 136 -4.72 1.35 -3.91
C PHE A 136 -4.16 0.04 -4.47
N LEU A 137 -3.40 0.12 -5.56
CA LEU A 137 -2.69 -1.00 -6.17
C LEU A 137 -1.19 -0.84 -5.94
N ASN A 138 -0.62 -1.72 -5.12
CA ASN A 138 0.81 -1.73 -4.82
C ASN A 138 1.57 -2.60 -5.83
N PHE A 139 2.16 -1.98 -6.85
CA PHE A 139 3.08 -2.63 -7.78
C PHE A 139 4.51 -2.58 -7.20
N GLY A 140 4.72 -3.33 -6.13
CA GLY A 140 5.95 -3.38 -5.33
C GLY A 140 6.83 -4.59 -5.66
N THR A 141 7.51 -5.17 -4.66
CA THR A 141 8.21 -6.45 -4.81
C THR A 141 7.24 -7.56 -5.23
N GLY A 142 6.05 -7.57 -4.64
CA GLY A 142 4.88 -8.34 -5.08
C GLY A 142 3.78 -7.42 -5.64
N LEU A 143 2.57 -7.96 -5.76
CA LEU A 143 1.37 -7.23 -6.16
C LEU A 143 0.29 -7.42 -5.10
N ALA A 144 -0.23 -6.33 -4.57
CA ALA A 144 -1.32 -6.34 -3.60
C ALA A 144 -2.22 -5.12 -3.81
N ALA A 145 -3.41 -5.15 -3.21
CA ALA A 145 -4.32 -4.03 -3.19
C ALA A 145 -4.75 -3.69 -1.76
N GLY A 146 -5.04 -2.42 -1.50
CA GLY A 146 -5.76 -1.99 -0.31
C GLY A 146 -7.07 -1.34 -0.74
N LEU A 147 -8.17 -1.77 -0.13
CA LEU A 147 -9.51 -1.25 -0.39
C LEU A 147 -9.89 -0.29 0.74
N VAL A 148 -10.29 0.94 0.39
CA VAL A 148 -10.66 1.97 1.36
C VAL A 148 -12.09 2.43 1.10
N ARG A 149 -12.90 2.47 2.16
CA ARG A 149 -14.28 3.01 2.14
C ARG A 149 -14.55 3.73 3.46
N GLY A 150 -15.14 4.92 3.41
CA GLY A 150 -15.36 5.71 4.63
C GLY A 150 -14.05 6.16 5.31
N GLY A 151 -12.95 6.24 4.55
CA GLY A 151 -11.61 6.46 5.09
C GLY A 151 -11.04 5.27 5.87
N GLN A 152 -11.66 4.10 5.86
CA GLN A 152 -11.15 2.92 6.57
C GLN A 152 -10.72 1.85 5.58
N ALA A 153 -9.62 1.16 5.89
CA ALA A 153 -9.25 -0.03 5.16
C ALA A 153 -10.31 -1.12 5.37
N GLU A 154 -10.58 -1.89 4.33
CA GLU A 154 -11.43 -3.07 4.41
C GLU A 154 -10.62 -4.35 4.45
N HIS A 155 -10.94 -5.17 5.45
CA HIS A 155 -10.25 -6.42 5.71
C HIS A 155 -11.03 -7.65 5.22
N GLY A 156 -12.35 -7.50 5.05
CA GLY A 156 -13.25 -8.63 4.78
C GLY A 156 -13.40 -9.53 6.01
N TYR A 157 -13.87 -10.77 5.81
CA TYR A 157 -14.12 -11.69 6.92
C TYR A 157 -12.84 -12.20 7.60
N SER A 158 -11.83 -12.56 6.80
CA SER A 158 -10.58 -13.18 7.28
C SER A 158 -9.36 -12.28 7.22
N GLY A 159 -9.51 -11.00 6.87
CA GLY A 159 -8.37 -10.08 6.70
C GLY A 159 -7.63 -10.22 5.36
N SER A 160 -8.22 -10.92 4.38
CA SER A 160 -7.53 -11.29 3.13
C SER A 160 -7.96 -10.47 1.91
N ILE A 161 -8.75 -9.40 2.10
CA ILE A 161 -8.97 -8.43 1.01
C ILE A 161 -7.61 -7.87 0.61
N GLY A 162 -7.37 -7.79 -0.70
CA GLY A 162 -6.13 -7.21 -1.23
C GLY A 162 -5.12 -8.20 -1.80
N GLU A 163 -5.31 -9.50 -1.59
CA GLU A 163 -4.45 -10.58 -2.12
C GLU A 163 -4.63 -10.82 -3.64
N ILE A 164 -4.86 -9.74 -4.40
CA ILE A 164 -5.11 -9.75 -5.84
C ILE A 164 -3.92 -10.27 -6.65
N GLY A 165 -2.69 -10.17 -6.13
CA GLY A 165 -1.50 -10.67 -6.78
C GLY A 165 -1.52 -12.18 -6.98
N HIS A 166 -2.27 -12.90 -6.15
CA HIS A 166 -2.38 -14.36 -6.20
C HIS A 166 -3.54 -14.85 -7.08
N LEU A 167 -4.29 -13.97 -7.76
CA LEU A 167 -5.29 -14.37 -8.74
C LEU A 167 -4.61 -15.06 -9.94
N PRO A 168 -4.93 -16.34 -10.24
CA PRO A 168 -4.35 -17.03 -11.37
C PRO A 168 -5.01 -16.58 -12.68
N ILE A 169 -4.20 -16.11 -13.62
CA ILE A 169 -4.65 -15.65 -14.94
C ILE A 169 -3.84 -16.40 -16.02
N ASP A 170 -4.55 -17.07 -16.92
CA ASP A 170 -4.01 -17.61 -18.17
C ASP A 170 -3.82 -16.42 -19.14
N PRO A 171 -2.63 -16.15 -19.71
CA PRO A 171 -1.53 -17.08 -19.97
C PRO A 171 -0.27 -16.93 -19.11
N ASN A 172 -0.31 -16.24 -17.96
CA ASN A 172 0.91 -15.92 -17.21
C ASN A 172 1.76 -17.18 -16.92
N GLY A 173 1.15 -18.31 -16.56
CA GLY A 173 1.75 -19.65 -16.60
C GLY A 173 2.97 -19.93 -15.69
N PHE A 174 3.60 -18.90 -15.12
CA PHE A 174 4.75 -18.95 -14.23
C PHE A 174 4.40 -19.58 -12.88
N GLU A 175 5.37 -20.27 -12.28
CA GLU A 175 5.26 -20.77 -10.92
C GLU A 175 5.32 -19.61 -9.92
N CYS A 176 4.38 -19.59 -8.98
CA CYS A 176 4.33 -18.61 -7.91
C CYS A 176 4.89 -19.22 -6.61
N PRO A 177 5.67 -18.49 -5.80
CA PRO A 177 6.11 -18.94 -4.49
C PRO A 177 4.97 -19.34 -3.53
N CYS A 178 3.74 -18.86 -3.76
CA CYS A 178 2.58 -19.28 -2.97
C CYS A 178 2.11 -20.72 -3.27
N GLY A 179 2.72 -21.39 -4.26
CA GLY A 179 2.38 -22.76 -4.68
C GLY A 179 1.39 -22.85 -5.85
N GLN A 180 0.80 -21.73 -6.27
CA GLN A 180 -0.05 -21.64 -7.46
C GLN A 180 0.76 -21.43 -8.75
N ARG A 181 0.07 -21.40 -9.89
CA ARG A 181 0.62 -21.03 -11.20
C ARG A 181 -0.21 -19.93 -11.85
N GLY A 182 0.46 -19.00 -12.53
CA GLY A 182 -0.17 -17.92 -13.28
C GLY A 182 -0.68 -16.75 -12.43
N CYS A 183 -0.27 -16.64 -11.17
CA CYS A 183 -0.62 -15.51 -10.32
C CYS A 183 -0.22 -14.17 -10.97
N LEU A 184 -1.10 -13.15 -10.92
CA LEU A 184 -0.83 -11.81 -11.47
C LEU A 184 0.52 -11.23 -11.02
N GLU A 185 0.92 -11.45 -9.77
CA GLU A 185 2.19 -10.94 -9.24
C GLU A 185 3.41 -11.45 -10.02
N THR A 186 3.32 -12.63 -10.64
CA THR A 186 4.44 -13.28 -11.33
C THR A 186 4.84 -12.55 -12.61
N VAL A 187 4.02 -11.57 -13.03
CA VAL A 187 4.22 -10.75 -14.21
C VAL A 187 4.10 -9.26 -13.88
N ALA A 188 3.08 -8.86 -13.13
CA ALA A 188 2.75 -7.46 -12.90
C ALA A 188 3.48 -6.83 -11.69
N SER A 189 4.27 -7.56 -10.91
CA SER A 189 5.04 -6.98 -9.80
C SER A 189 6.41 -6.45 -10.23
N GLY A 190 6.98 -5.50 -9.50
CA GLY A 190 8.35 -5.04 -9.71
C GLY A 190 9.39 -6.15 -9.54
N GLY A 191 9.14 -7.11 -8.63
CA GLY A 191 9.99 -8.29 -8.49
C GLY A 191 9.93 -9.22 -9.71
N ALA A 192 8.75 -9.38 -10.31
CA ALA A 192 8.59 -10.12 -11.56
C ALA A 192 9.27 -9.41 -12.74
N VAL A 193 9.05 -8.09 -12.89
CA VAL A 193 9.68 -7.31 -13.96
C VAL A 193 11.20 -7.34 -13.84
N ALA A 194 11.77 -7.34 -12.63
CA ALA A 194 13.21 -7.51 -12.43
C ALA A 194 13.74 -8.88 -12.89
N LYS A 195 12.93 -9.95 -12.80
CA LYS A 195 13.29 -11.28 -13.29
C LYS A 195 13.15 -11.38 -14.81
N LEU A 196 12.10 -10.77 -15.37
CA LEU A 196 11.82 -10.77 -16.81
C LEU A 196 12.75 -9.83 -17.59
N TRP A 197 13.20 -8.75 -16.95
CA TRP A 197 14.10 -7.74 -17.52
C TRP A 197 15.29 -7.44 -16.58
N PRO A 198 16.23 -8.39 -16.40
CA PRO A 198 17.31 -8.28 -15.41
C PRO A 198 18.46 -7.35 -15.83
N SER A 199 18.40 -6.79 -17.04
CA SER A 199 19.47 -5.97 -17.63
C SER A 199 19.57 -4.55 -17.05
N ALA A 200 18.66 -4.15 -16.17
CA ALA A 200 18.62 -2.82 -15.58
C ALA A 200 18.06 -2.79 -14.15
N ASN A 201 18.44 -1.76 -13.39
CA ASN A 201 17.91 -1.47 -12.06
C ASN A 201 17.74 0.07 -11.89
N PRO A 202 16.51 0.61 -11.78
CA PRO A 202 15.23 -0.09 -11.80
C PRO A 202 14.88 -0.65 -13.21
N PRO A 203 14.16 -1.79 -13.30
CA PRO A 203 13.95 -2.47 -14.58
C PRO A 203 12.86 -1.83 -15.45
N MET A 204 11.74 -1.37 -14.87
CA MET A 204 10.59 -0.87 -15.64
C MET A 204 10.89 0.36 -16.51
N PRO A 205 11.60 1.40 -16.03
CA PRO A 205 11.93 2.56 -16.88
C PRO A 205 12.81 2.18 -18.07
N ASP A 206 13.75 1.26 -17.88
CA ASP A 206 14.63 0.79 -18.95
C ASP A 206 13.87 -0.05 -19.98
N LEU A 207 13.02 -0.97 -19.50
CA LEU A 207 12.14 -1.79 -20.34
C LEU A 207 11.28 -0.92 -21.26
N ILE A 208 10.60 0.10 -20.71
CA ILE A 208 9.79 1.04 -21.49
C ILE A 208 10.66 1.79 -22.51
N ARG A 209 11.83 2.28 -22.09
CA ARG A 209 12.75 3.02 -22.96
C ARG A 209 13.22 2.16 -24.14
N LYS A 210 13.56 0.89 -23.90
CA LYS A 210 14.02 -0.06 -24.93
C LYS A 210 12.90 -0.46 -25.88
N ALA A 211 11.70 -0.71 -25.36
CA ALA A 211 10.50 -0.95 -26.16
C ALA A 211 10.23 0.23 -27.12
N ARG A 212 10.30 1.48 -26.63
CA ARG A 212 10.18 2.71 -27.45
C ARG A 212 11.26 2.85 -28.51
N GLN A 213 12.43 2.23 -28.31
CA GLN A 213 13.53 2.20 -29.29
C GLN A 213 13.35 1.09 -30.35
N GLY A 214 12.25 0.32 -30.29
CA GLY A 214 11.95 -0.76 -31.23
C GLY A 214 12.64 -2.09 -30.88
N ASP A 215 13.16 -2.24 -29.66
CA ASP A 215 13.71 -3.52 -29.21
C ASP A 215 12.58 -4.57 -29.09
N GLY A 216 12.65 -5.61 -29.94
CA GLY A 216 11.62 -6.64 -30.02
C GLY A 216 11.44 -7.41 -28.71
N HIS A 217 12.53 -7.76 -28.03
CA HIS A 217 12.44 -8.49 -26.76
C HIS A 217 11.85 -7.61 -25.65
N ALA A 218 12.24 -6.33 -25.60
CA ALA A 218 11.64 -5.38 -24.67
C ALA A 218 10.14 -5.19 -24.93
N ASN A 219 9.71 -5.16 -26.21
CA ASN A 219 8.31 -5.09 -26.57
C ASN A 219 7.52 -6.32 -26.11
N ASP A 220 8.07 -7.53 -26.28
CA ASP A 220 7.42 -8.78 -25.84
C ASP A 220 7.22 -8.79 -24.31
N VAL A 221 8.26 -8.44 -23.56
CA VAL A 221 8.21 -8.37 -22.09
C VAL A 221 7.26 -7.27 -21.62
N LEU A 222 7.33 -6.07 -22.21
CA LEU A 222 6.45 -4.96 -21.84
C LEU A 222 4.98 -5.28 -22.14
N THR A 223 4.70 -5.96 -23.26
CA THR A 223 3.34 -6.37 -23.62
C THR A 223 2.77 -7.33 -22.58
N MET A 224 3.56 -8.32 -22.15
CA MET A 224 3.15 -9.27 -21.10
C MET A 224 2.85 -8.55 -19.78
N VAL A 225 3.72 -7.63 -19.36
CA VAL A 225 3.56 -6.83 -18.14
C VAL A 225 2.34 -5.92 -18.22
N ALA A 226 2.16 -5.22 -19.35
CA ALA A 226 1.03 -4.33 -19.58
C ALA A 226 -0.28 -5.10 -19.54
N HIS A 227 -0.37 -6.27 -20.20
CA HIS A 227 -1.55 -7.12 -20.14
C HIS A 227 -1.91 -7.50 -18.70
N ALA A 228 -0.96 -7.98 -17.90
CA ALA A 228 -1.23 -8.37 -16.52
C ALA A 228 -1.63 -7.17 -15.62
N MET A 229 -1.08 -5.98 -15.85
CA MET A 229 -1.56 -4.75 -15.20
C MET A 229 -2.97 -4.38 -15.62
N GLY A 230 -3.28 -4.50 -16.92
CA GLY A 230 -4.62 -4.29 -17.46
C GLY A 230 -5.64 -5.23 -16.83
N ASP A 231 -5.31 -6.52 -16.69
CA ASP A 231 -6.14 -7.50 -15.99
C ASP A 231 -6.36 -7.11 -14.53
N THR A 232 -5.29 -6.76 -13.82
CA THR A 232 -5.34 -6.33 -12.43
C THR A 232 -6.31 -5.17 -12.24
N ILE A 233 -6.15 -4.11 -13.04
CA ILE A 233 -6.92 -2.87 -12.94
C ILE A 233 -8.38 -3.12 -13.36
N GLN A 234 -8.59 -3.90 -14.42
CA GLN A 234 -9.93 -4.21 -14.91
C GLN A 234 -10.72 -5.06 -13.92
N ILE A 235 -10.08 -6.07 -13.30
CA ILE A 235 -10.70 -6.89 -12.25
C ILE A 235 -11.14 -6.00 -11.09
N VAL A 236 -10.24 -5.14 -10.61
CA VAL A 236 -10.54 -4.23 -9.51
C VAL A 236 -11.67 -3.26 -9.87
N ALA A 237 -11.62 -2.67 -11.05
CA ALA A 237 -12.64 -1.73 -11.50
C ALA A 237 -14.03 -2.37 -11.54
N GLN A 238 -14.14 -3.59 -12.06
CA GLN A 238 -15.43 -4.28 -12.22
C GLN A 238 -15.92 -4.94 -10.93
N ALA A 239 -15.01 -5.36 -10.04
CA ALA A 239 -15.39 -6.01 -8.79
C ALA A 239 -15.81 -5.00 -7.71
N TYR A 240 -15.19 -3.82 -7.67
CA TYR A 240 -15.34 -2.89 -6.56
C TYR A 240 -15.96 -1.54 -6.93
N ASP A 241 -16.08 -1.24 -8.22
CA ASP A 241 -16.57 0.06 -8.73
C ASP A 241 -15.93 1.27 -8.01
N PRO A 242 -14.58 1.37 -8.02
CA PRO A 242 -13.88 2.42 -7.28
C PRO A 242 -13.99 3.77 -7.99
N GLN A 243 -14.18 4.84 -7.22
CA GLN A 243 -14.10 6.21 -7.72
C GLN A 243 -12.66 6.56 -8.14
N ARG A 244 -11.67 5.95 -7.48
CA ARG A 244 -10.24 6.16 -7.74
C ARG A 244 -9.46 4.86 -7.59
N ILE A 245 -8.56 4.63 -8.54
CA ILE A 245 -7.55 3.58 -8.49
C ILE A 245 -6.18 4.26 -8.37
N ILE A 246 -5.53 4.11 -7.23
CA ILE A 246 -4.23 4.73 -6.94
C ILE A 246 -3.12 3.71 -7.21
N ILE A 247 -2.18 4.06 -8.07
CA ILE A 247 -1.02 3.24 -8.43
C ILE A 247 0.13 3.60 -7.50
N GLY A 248 0.55 2.66 -6.67
CA GLY A 248 1.67 2.80 -5.75
C GLY A 248 2.74 1.73 -5.95
N GLY A 249 3.62 1.62 -4.96
CA GLY A 249 4.74 0.68 -4.96
C GLY A 249 5.97 1.18 -5.70
N GLY A 250 6.99 0.32 -5.75
CA GLY A 250 8.29 0.67 -6.36
C GLY A 250 8.17 1.06 -7.84
N MET A 251 7.24 0.44 -8.57
CA MET A 251 7.03 0.72 -9.98
C MET A 251 6.42 2.09 -10.24
N ALA A 252 5.59 2.62 -9.34
CA ALA A 252 4.98 3.95 -9.47
C ALA A 252 6.01 5.08 -9.59
N LYS A 253 7.26 4.87 -9.14
CA LYS A 253 8.38 5.80 -9.34
C LYS A 253 8.75 6.02 -10.81
N THR A 254 8.27 5.17 -11.71
CA THR A 254 8.41 5.33 -13.16
C THR A 254 7.59 6.54 -13.68
N GLY A 255 6.60 7.00 -12.91
CA GLY A 255 5.82 8.20 -13.22
C GLY A 255 4.96 8.04 -14.46
N ASP A 256 4.81 9.13 -15.21
CA ASP A 256 3.91 9.24 -16.37
C ASP A 256 4.13 8.14 -17.41
N ALA A 257 5.37 7.70 -17.62
CA ALA A 257 5.67 6.62 -18.56
C ALA A 257 4.97 5.30 -18.21
N LEU A 258 4.77 4.99 -16.91
CA LEU A 258 4.00 3.82 -16.49
C LEU A 258 2.50 4.03 -16.70
N ILE A 259 2.00 5.24 -16.43
CA ILE A 259 0.59 5.58 -16.67
C ILE A 259 0.25 5.50 -18.15
N GLU A 260 1.12 6.00 -19.03
CA GLU A 260 0.96 5.88 -20.48
C GLU A 260 0.85 4.41 -20.93
N VAL A 261 1.67 3.51 -20.36
CA VAL A 261 1.60 2.06 -20.65
C VAL A 261 0.26 1.48 -20.20
N ILE A 262 -0.17 1.79 -18.98
CA ILE A 262 -1.44 1.32 -18.41
C ILE A 262 -2.62 1.85 -19.23
N GLN A 263 -2.64 3.14 -19.55
CA GLN A 263 -3.70 3.78 -20.32
C GLN A 263 -3.78 3.25 -21.75
N ALA A 264 -2.63 2.99 -22.39
CA ALA A 264 -2.60 2.38 -23.72
C ALA A 264 -3.23 0.98 -23.69
N GLU A 265 -2.90 0.16 -22.69
CA GLU A 265 -3.49 -1.17 -22.55
C GLU A 265 -5.00 -1.13 -22.27
N LEU A 266 -5.45 -0.26 -21.37
CA LEU A 266 -6.89 -0.10 -21.07
C LEU A 266 -7.66 0.42 -22.28
N SER A 267 -7.06 1.34 -23.06
CA SER A 267 -7.65 1.84 -24.31
C SER A 267 -7.78 0.71 -25.32
N ARG A 268 -6.73 -0.09 -25.51
CA ARG A 268 -6.73 -1.27 -26.39
C ARG A 268 -7.81 -2.28 -26.00
N ARG A 269 -8.06 -2.48 -24.70
CA ARG A 269 -9.14 -3.36 -24.21
C ARG A 269 -10.53 -2.79 -24.47
N ALA A 270 -10.67 -1.47 -24.39
CA ALA A 270 -11.92 -0.78 -24.66
C ALA A 270 -12.24 -0.70 -26.17
N GLU A 271 -11.25 -0.86 -27.06
CA GLU A 271 -11.46 -0.91 -28.51
C GLU A 271 -12.46 -2.01 -28.88
N GLY A 272 -13.58 -1.62 -29.47
CA GLY A 272 -14.65 -2.54 -29.86
C GLY A 272 -15.51 -3.07 -28.70
N CYS A 273 -15.23 -2.68 -27.45
CA CYS A 273 -16.00 -3.10 -26.26
C CYS A 273 -16.70 -1.91 -25.59
N ARG A 274 -17.93 -1.61 -26.05
CA ARG A 274 -18.74 -0.48 -25.53
C ARG A 274 -18.92 -0.49 -24.01
N PHE A 275 -18.99 -1.68 -23.41
CA PHE A 275 -19.08 -1.82 -21.95
C PHE A 275 -17.85 -1.21 -21.26
N LEU A 276 -16.64 -1.62 -21.67
CA LEU A 276 -15.40 -1.09 -21.12
C LEU A 276 -15.21 0.40 -21.45
N THR A 277 -15.62 0.86 -22.63
CA THR A 277 -15.64 2.30 -22.96
C THR A 277 -16.49 3.10 -21.98
N THR A 278 -17.62 2.54 -21.52
CA THR A 278 -18.55 3.23 -20.61
C THR A 278 -18.01 3.28 -19.18
N LEU A 279 -17.19 2.32 -18.77
CA LEU A 279 -16.55 2.33 -17.45
C LEU A 279 -15.45 3.39 -17.32
N ASP A 280 -14.86 3.82 -18.44
CA ASP A 280 -13.80 4.84 -18.52
C ASP A 280 -12.72 4.68 -17.43
N ILE A 281 -12.26 3.43 -17.23
CA ILE A 281 -11.39 3.04 -16.10
C ILE A 281 -10.13 3.91 -16.03
N ALA A 282 -9.57 4.27 -17.19
CA ALA A 282 -8.35 5.07 -17.30
C ALA A 282 -8.49 6.45 -16.63
N SER A 283 -9.68 7.06 -16.65
CA SER A 283 -9.93 8.37 -16.03
C SER A 283 -9.85 8.35 -14.50
N ASN A 284 -10.04 7.18 -13.89
CA ASN A 284 -10.04 6.99 -12.43
C ASN A 284 -8.65 6.72 -11.85
N ILE A 285 -7.62 6.60 -12.70
CA ILE A 285 -6.26 6.23 -12.27
C ILE A 285 -5.48 7.45 -11.79
N ARG A 286 -4.81 7.32 -10.65
CA ARG A 286 -3.87 8.33 -10.11
C ARG A 286 -2.58 7.66 -9.68
N ILE A 287 -1.45 8.34 -9.78
CA ILE A 287 -0.22 7.89 -9.11
C ILE A 287 -0.26 8.34 -7.65
N ALA A 288 0.18 7.50 -6.73
CA ALA A 288 0.31 7.86 -5.32
C ALA A 288 1.32 9.01 -5.13
N ALA A 289 1.14 9.82 -4.07
CA ALA A 289 2.11 10.86 -3.69
C ALA A 289 3.41 10.22 -3.17
N MET A 290 4.34 9.88 -4.09
CA MET A 290 5.54 9.08 -3.81
C MET A 290 6.58 9.80 -2.93
N ASP A 291 6.48 11.11 -2.79
CA ASP A 291 7.29 11.95 -1.92
C ASP A 291 6.76 11.97 -0.47
N GLN A 292 5.53 11.52 -0.26
CA GLN A 292 4.86 11.50 1.03
C GLN A 292 5.02 10.14 1.73
N PRO A 293 5.11 10.11 3.08
CA PRO A 293 5.19 8.89 3.88
C PRO A 293 3.81 8.21 4.01
N ILE A 294 3.16 7.86 2.89
CA ILE A 294 1.76 7.41 2.84
C ILE A 294 1.48 6.19 3.73
N GLY A 295 2.40 5.23 3.83
CA GLY A 295 2.26 4.06 4.69
C GLY A 295 2.18 4.44 6.16
N ALA A 296 3.12 5.27 6.62
CA ALA A 296 3.17 5.74 8.00
C ALA A 296 1.99 6.67 8.32
N ILE A 297 1.61 7.57 7.40
CA ILE A 297 0.42 8.43 7.55
C ILE A 297 -0.83 7.56 7.72
N GLY A 298 -1.04 6.60 6.83
CA GLY A 298 -2.23 5.76 6.90
C GLY A 298 -2.26 4.84 8.12
N ALA A 299 -1.11 4.35 8.58
CA ALA A 299 -1.01 3.62 9.84
C ALA A 299 -1.48 4.49 11.02
N ALA A 300 -1.01 5.73 11.09
CA ALA A 300 -1.43 6.71 12.09
C ALA A 300 -2.96 6.95 12.06
N LEU A 301 -3.52 7.15 10.86
CA LEU A 301 -4.96 7.38 10.68
C LEU A 301 -5.79 6.16 11.04
N ALA A 302 -5.33 4.95 10.70
CA ALA A 302 -5.97 3.70 11.11
C ALA A 302 -6.03 3.59 12.64
N ALA A 303 -4.93 3.91 13.34
CA ALA A 303 -4.90 3.92 14.80
C ALA A 303 -5.88 4.93 15.42
N LYS A 304 -5.97 6.16 14.89
CA LYS A 304 -6.95 7.15 15.37
C LYS A 304 -8.40 6.69 15.18
N ARG A 305 -8.68 5.96 14.10
CA ARG A 305 -10.03 5.49 13.74
C ARG A 305 -10.42 4.20 14.50
N ALA A 306 -9.44 3.38 14.90
CA ALA A 306 -9.66 2.18 15.71
C ALA A 306 -10.01 2.47 17.19
N GLN A 307 -9.82 3.70 17.66
CA GLN A 307 -10.19 4.07 19.03
C GLN A 307 -11.73 4.16 19.18
N PRO A 308 -12.29 3.64 20.28
CA PRO A 308 -13.73 3.75 20.53
C PRO A 308 -14.13 5.23 20.56
N GLN A 309 -15.17 5.58 19.80
CA GLN A 309 -15.77 6.91 19.87
C GLN A 309 -16.42 7.05 21.25
N SER A 310 -15.86 7.94 22.08
CA SER A 310 -16.39 8.29 23.39
C SER A 310 -17.73 9.00 23.30
#